data_AF-A0AAU0RCN2-F1
#
_entry.id   AF-A0AAU0RCN2-F1
#
_cell.length_a   1.000
_cell.length_b   1.000
_cell.length_c   1.000
_cell.angle_alpha   90.00
_cell.angle_beta   90.00
_cell.angle_gamma   90.00
#
_symmetry.space_group_name_H-M   'P 1'
#
loop_
_entity.id
_entity.type
_entity.pdbx_description
1 polymer ?
#
loop_
_entity_poly.entity_id
_entity_poly.type
_entity_poly.pdbx_seq_one_letter_code
_entity_poly.pdbx_strand_id
1 'polypeptide(L)'
;MQKVLLFCFVTFSLLSCKGQNHPALNASAGYISIYLSVDGNKDSLNFEKIRATPSGNFTCQEKTNGDLWVKFSPHDTTVVWVSADQPENKKGIEKLKKNIGGYSLKGAYLNPSEPFDIFHVIYTSDSNPNSLFIITYSNIGEDILSVALFNDKPLNPLLEQNIRFNLMK
;
A
#
# COMPACT_ATOMS: atom_id res chain seq x y z
N MET A 1 -59.27 -3.24 33.15
CA MET A 1 -58.61 -4.01 32.07
C MET A 1 -58.71 -3.14 30.82
N GLN A 2 -57.64 -2.57 30.27
CA GLN A 2 -56.67 -3.22 29.39
C GLN A 2 -55.53 -2.19 29.16
N LYS A 3 -54.29 -2.53 29.52
CA LYS A 3 -53.10 -1.70 29.26
C LYS A 3 -52.69 -1.94 27.81
N VAL A 4 -52.78 -0.93 26.95
CA VAL A 4 -52.23 -0.99 25.59
C VAL A 4 -50.75 -0.62 25.70
N LEU A 5 -49.89 -1.63 25.74
CA LEU A 5 -48.44 -1.47 25.60
C LEU A 5 -48.13 -1.41 24.10
N LEU A 6 -47.83 -0.22 23.58
CA LEU A 6 -47.35 -0.03 22.22
C LEU A 6 -45.85 -0.37 22.20
N PHE A 7 -45.52 -1.60 21.78
CA PHE A 7 -44.15 -2.04 21.58
C PHE A 7 -43.65 -1.52 20.22
N CYS A 8 -42.97 -0.37 20.21
CA CYS A 8 -42.22 0.08 19.04
C CYS A 8 -40.97 -0.78 18.87
N PHE A 9 -41.08 -1.86 18.09
CA PHE A 9 -39.95 -2.60 17.55
C PHE A 9 -39.23 -1.71 16.51
N VAL A 10 -38.25 -0.93 16.96
CA VAL A 10 -37.25 -0.36 16.06
C VAL A 10 -36.30 -1.51 15.66
N THR A 11 -36.66 -2.20 14.59
CA THR A 11 -35.73 -3.08 13.89
C THR A 11 -34.73 -2.19 13.16
N PHE A 12 -33.62 -1.87 13.84
CA PHE A 12 -32.41 -1.39 13.17
C PHE A 12 -31.89 -2.55 12.33
N SER A 13 -32.37 -2.63 11.09
CA SER A 13 -31.78 -3.41 10.03
C SER A 13 -30.40 -2.81 9.74
N LEU A 14 -29.40 -3.34 10.45
CA LEU A 14 -27.98 -3.26 10.12
C LEU A 14 -27.77 -3.98 8.77
N LEU A 15 -28.24 -3.35 7.70
CA LEU A 15 -27.92 -3.75 6.33
C LEU A 15 -26.46 -3.34 6.07
N SER A 16 -25.57 -4.27 6.42
CA SER A 16 -24.27 -4.49 5.79
C SER A 16 -23.58 -3.24 5.25
N CYS A 17 -22.92 -2.49 6.13
CA CYS A 17 -21.63 -1.94 5.74
C CYS A 17 -20.76 -3.14 5.35
N LYS A 18 -20.54 -3.36 4.05
CA LYS A 18 -19.34 -4.05 3.57
C LYS A 18 -18.14 -3.16 3.88
N GLY A 19 -17.91 -2.89 5.16
CA GLY A 19 -16.71 -2.23 5.62
C GLY A 19 -15.57 -3.20 5.39
N GLN A 20 -14.62 -2.83 4.56
CA GLN A 20 -13.31 -3.47 4.58
C GLN A 20 -12.87 -3.54 6.05
N ASN A 21 -12.67 -4.75 6.58
CA ASN A 21 -12.28 -4.98 7.98
C ASN A 21 -10.84 -4.55 8.27
N HIS A 22 -10.28 -3.63 7.48
CA HIS A 22 -8.98 -3.03 7.71
C HIS A 22 -9.18 -1.55 7.99
N PRO A 23 -8.57 -1.00 9.06
CA PRO A 23 -8.58 0.44 9.29
C PRO A 23 -8.06 1.16 8.04
N ALA A 24 -8.64 2.33 7.76
CA ALA A 24 -8.20 3.16 6.65
C ALA A 24 -6.69 3.42 6.77
N LEU A 25 -5.95 3.25 5.67
CA LEU A 25 -4.51 3.49 5.66
C LEU A 25 -4.22 4.94 6.06
N ASN A 26 -3.36 5.13 7.05
CA ASN A 26 -2.89 6.44 7.49
C ASN A 26 -1.45 6.29 8.02
N ALA A 27 -0.50 6.21 7.09
CA ALA A 27 0.91 6.03 7.41
C ALA A 27 1.64 7.37 7.32
N SER A 28 2.55 7.59 8.28
CA SER A 28 3.53 8.68 8.26
C SER A 28 4.91 8.12 8.60
N ALA A 29 5.86 8.25 7.69
CA ALA A 29 7.16 7.58 7.77
C ALA A 29 8.31 8.57 7.55
N GLY A 30 9.29 8.56 8.46
CA GLY A 30 10.48 9.42 8.38
C GLY A 30 11.68 8.77 7.70
N TYR A 31 11.62 7.47 7.42
CA TYR A 31 12.71 6.69 6.87
C TYR A 31 12.31 5.96 5.59
N ILE A 32 13.28 5.78 4.70
CA ILE A 32 13.11 5.10 3.42
C ILE A 32 14.27 4.15 3.14
N SER A 33 13.95 2.99 2.56
CA SER A 33 14.91 2.07 1.97
C SER A 33 14.39 1.69 0.59
N ILE A 34 15.24 1.84 -0.43
CA ILE A 34 14.85 1.62 -1.82
C ILE A 34 15.58 0.40 -2.34
N TYR A 35 14.88 -0.33 -3.20
CA TYR A 35 15.40 -1.35 -4.06
C TYR A 35 15.06 -0.96 -5.50
N LEU A 36 16.07 -0.89 -6.37
CA LEU A 36 15.90 -0.53 -7.78
C LEU A 36 16.25 -1.72 -8.66
N SER A 37 15.46 -1.92 -9.72
CA SER A 37 15.81 -2.82 -10.81
C SER A 37 16.89 -2.17 -11.68
N VAL A 38 18.17 -2.36 -11.34
CA VAL A 38 19.29 -1.98 -12.20
C VAL A 38 19.80 -3.22 -12.92
N ASP A 39 19.69 -3.19 -14.25
CA ASP A 39 20.06 -4.20 -15.25
C ASP A 39 20.82 -5.45 -14.77
N GLY A 40 20.10 -6.57 -14.78
CA GLY A 40 20.61 -7.89 -15.18
C GLY A 40 21.57 -8.63 -14.25
N ASN A 41 22.11 -8.01 -13.20
CA ASN A 41 23.04 -8.72 -12.31
C ASN A 41 22.27 -9.52 -11.24
N LYS A 42 22.16 -10.84 -11.47
CA LYS A 42 21.35 -11.77 -10.68
C LYS A 42 21.86 -12.00 -9.24
N ASP A 43 23.06 -11.54 -8.91
CA ASP A 43 23.79 -12.02 -7.73
C ASP A 43 23.85 -11.05 -6.54
N SER A 44 23.36 -9.81 -6.65
CA SER A 44 23.21 -8.96 -5.45
C SER A 44 22.09 -7.94 -5.58
N LEU A 45 20.90 -8.38 -5.23
CA LEU A 45 19.70 -7.58 -5.05
C LEU A 45 19.62 -7.16 -3.57
N ASN A 46 20.26 -6.04 -3.21
CA ASN A 46 20.25 -5.56 -1.83
C ASN A 46 19.40 -4.31 -1.75
N PHE A 47 18.33 -4.35 -0.94
CA PHE A 47 17.76 -3.11 -0.42
C PHE A 47 18.89 -2.20 0.04
N GLU A 48 18.83 -0.93 -0.35
CA GLU A 48 19.73 0.06 0.22
C GLU A 48 19.55 0.12 1.73
N LYS A 49 20.60 0.49 2.47
CA LYS A 49 20.45 0.76 3.90
C LYS A 49 19.33 1.77 4.12
N ILE A 50 18.46 1.49 5.09
CA ILE A 50 17.40 2.42 5.45
C ILE A 50 18.02 3.74 5.93
N ARG A 51 17.50 4.84 5.43
CA ARG A 51 18.01 6.19 5.70
C ARG A 51 16.87 7.13 6.05
N ALA A 52 17.18 8.19 6.78
CA ALA A 52 16.23 9.28 6.94
C ALA A 52 15.88 9.87 5.58
N THR A 53 14.62 10.24 5.41
CA THR A 53 14.14 11.00 4.25
C THR A 53 14.81 12.38 4.24
N PRO A 54 15.39 12.85 3.11
CA PRO A 54 16.13 14.11 3.08
C PRO A 54 15.31 15.34 3.51
N SER A 55 14.03 15.35 3.16
CA SER A 55 13.12 16.46 3.46
C SER A 55 12.11 16.14 4.57
N GLY A 56 12.25 14.98 5.23
CA GLY A 56 11.32 14.51 6.26
C GLY A 56 10.13 13.72 5.71
N ASN A 57 9.10 13.62 6.53
CA ASN A 57 8.12 12.53 6.46
C ASN A 57 7.39 12.37 5.12
N PHE A 58 7.33 11.12 4.66
CA PHE A 58 6.35 10.61 3.72
C PHE A 58 5.00 10.41 4.42
N THR A 59 3.89 10.66 3.74
CA THR A 59 2.54 10.32 4.21
C THR A 59 1.70 9.65 3.13
N CYS A 60 0.92 8.64 3.52
CA CYS A 60 -0.06 7.97 2.67
C CYS A 60 -1.36 7.77 3.43
N GLN A 61 -2.44 8.38 2.95
CA GLN A 61 -3.74 8.38 3.60
C GLN A 61 -4.83 7.90 2.66
N GLU A 62 -5.65 6.95 3.09
CA GLU A 62 -6.78 6.44 2.32
C GLU A 62 -8.02 7.32 2.50
N LYS A 63 -8.63 7.65 1.38
CA LYS A 63 -9.90 8.38 1.30
C LYS A 63 -11.07 7.41 1.45
N THR A 64 -12.24 7.98 1.72
CA THR A 64 -13.51 7.23 1.83
C THR A 64 -13.87 6.45 0.56
N ASN A 65 -13.38 6.86 -0.61
CA ASN A 65 -13.59 6.18 -1.88
C ASN A 65 -12.50 5.16 -2.24
N GLY A 66 -11.54 4.91 -1.35
CA GLY A 66 -10.44 3.96 -1.55
C GLY A 66 -9.21 4.54 -2.27
N ASP A 67 -9.29 5.75 -2.82
CA ASP A 67 -8.12 6.47 -3.35
C ASP A 67 -7.13 6.84 -2.24
N LEU A 68 -5.90 7.16 -2.61
CA LEU A 68 -4.86 7.55 -1.68
C LEU A 68 -4.40 8.98 -1.89
N TRP A 69 -4.25 9.71 -0.79
CA TRP A 69 -3.47 10.94 -0.71
C TRP A 69 -2.04 10.59 -0.34
N VAL A 70 -1.13 10.78 -1.29
CA VAL A 70 0.29 10.46 -1.16
C VAL A 70 1.10 11.74 -1.21
N LYS A 71 2.06 11.85 -0.30
CA LYS A 71 2.97 12.97 -0.20
C LYS A 71 4.35 12.46 0.19
N PHE A 72 5.36 12.73 -0.62
CA PHE A 72 6.70 12.19 -0.40
C PHE A 72 7.53 13.00 0.59
N SER A 73 7.19 14.27 0.80
CA SER A 73 7.82 15.15 1.77
C SER A 73 6.85 16.22 2.28
N PRO A 74 7.02 16.79 3.49
CA PRO A 74 6.09 17.77 4.09
C PRO A 74 5.82 19.02 3.25
N HIS A 75 6.72 19.36 2.33
CA HIS A 75 6.60 20.52 1.44
C HIS A 75 5.99 20.20 0.07
N ASP A 76 5.82 18.92 -0.26
CA ASP A 76 5.26 18.52 -1.55
C ASP A 76 3.76 18.83 -1.63
N THR A 77 3.27 18.95 -2.86
CA THR A 77 1.83 18.93 -3.11
C THR A 77 1.35 17.49 -2.94
N THR A 78 0.20 17.30 -2.29
CA THR A 78 -0.44 15.98 -2.18
C THR A 78 -0.85 15.50 -3.56
N VAL A 79 -0.43 14.29 -3.93
CA VAL A 79 -0.83 13.60 -5.15
C VAL A 79 -1.96 12.63 -4.81
N VAL A 80 -3.00 12.58 -5.65
CA VAL A 80 -4.08 11.61 -5.52
C VAL A 80 -3.73 10.39 -6.37
N TRP A 81 -3.53 9.24 -5.74
CA TRP A 81 -3.45 7.97 -6.44
C TRP A 81 -4.82 7.31 -6.49
N VAL A 82 -5.22 6.87 -7.67
CA VAL A 82 -6.53 6.27 -7.93
C VAL A 82 -6.43 4.75 -7.93
N SER A 83 -7.47 4.08 -7.43
CA SER A 83 -7.51 2.62 -7.43
C SER A 83 -7.38 2.05 -8.86
N ALA A 84 -6.51 1.07 -9.03
CA ALA A 84 -6.33 0.33 -10.27
C ALA A 84 -7.24 -0.90 -10.36
N ASP A 85 -8.19 -1.08 -9.44
CA ASP A 85 -9.15 -2.19 -9.41
C ASP A 85 -10.24 -2.05 -10.48
N GLN A 86 -9.80 -2.15 -11.73
CA GLN A 86 -10.64 -2.15 -12.93
C GLN A 86 -10.53 -3.50 -13.65
N PRO A 87 -11.56 -3.95 -14.40
CA PRO A 87 -11.58 -5.27 -15.04
C PRO A 87 -10.34 -5.63 -15.86
N GLU A 88 -9.74 -4.67 -16.54
CA GLU A 88 -8.52 -4.79 -17.36
C GLU A 88 -7.29 -5.19 -16.56
N ASN A 89 -7.16 -4.74 -15.31
CA ASN A 89 -5.98 -4.96 -14.47
C ASN A 89 -6.11 -6.22 -13.61
N LYS A 90 -7.30 -6.82 -13.56
CA LYS A 90 -7.64 -7.92 -12.65
C LYS A 90 -6.67 -9.10 -12.73
N LYS A 91 -6.26 -9.47 -13.95
CA LYS A 91 -5.30 -10.56 -14.17
C LYS A 91 -3.95 -10.32 -13.47
N GLY A 92 -3.45 -9.10 -13.50
CA GLY A 92 -2.19 -8.76 -12.83
C GLY A 92 -2.36 -8.68 -11.32
N ILE A 93 -3.47 -8.11 -10.84
CA ILE A 93 -3.81 -8.05 -9.39
C ILE A 93 -3.91 -9.45 -8.78
N GLU A 94 -4.46 -10.43 -9.52
CA GLU A 94 -4.58 -11.82 -9.08
C GLU A 94 -3.21 -12.51 -8.92
N LYS A 95 -2.18 -12.09 -9.65
CA LYS A 95 -0.80 -12.61 -9.53
C LYS A 95 -0.07 -12.08 -8.30
N LEU A 96 -0.53 -10.97 -7.72
CA LEU A 96 0.14 -10.35 -6.58
C LEU A 96 0.06 -11.25 -5.35
N LYS A 97 1.21 -11.44 -4.69
CA LYS A 97 1.29 -12.09 -3.38
C LYS A 97 0.42 -11.33 -2.39
N LYS A 98 -0.39 -12.03 -1.61
CA LYS A 98 -1.25 -11.41 -0.58
C LYS A 98 -0.49 -11.00 0.68
N ASN A 99 0.66 -11.63 0.94
CA ASN A 99 1.53 -11.27 2.05
C ASN A 99 3.01 -11.42 1.65
N ILE A 100 3.86 -10.51 2.12
CA ILE A 100 5.32 -10.53 1.94
C ILE A 100 5.96 -10.03 3.23
N GLY A 101 6.75 -10.88 3.90
CA GLY A 101 7.53 -10.48 5.09
C GLY A 101 6.70 -9.87 6.22
N GLY A 102 5.45 -10.30 6.40
CA GLY A 102 4.54 -9.78 7.42
C GLY A 102 3.71 -8.55 6.99
N TYR A 103 3.84 -8.10 5.73
CA TYR A 103 3.01 -7.04 5.17
C TYR A 103 1.94 -7.63 4.26
N SER A 104 0.71 -7.17 4.41
CA SER A 104 -0.46 -7.62 3.64
C SER A 104 -0.74 -6.67 2.47
N LEU A 105 -1.15 -7.24 1.34
CA LEU A 105 -1.55 -6.48 0.15
C LEU A 105 -2.74 -5.59 0.47
N LYS A 106 -2.57 -4.28 0.31
CA LYS A 106 -3.64 -3.28 0.47
C LYS A 106 -4.38 -3.04 -0.83
N GLY A 107 -3.65 -2.87 -1.92
CA GLY A 107 -4.24 -2.57 -3.22
C GLY A 107 -3.20 -2.15 -4.26
N ALA A 108 -3.68 -1.91 -5.47
CA ALA A 108 -2.90 -1.38 -6.57
C ALA A 108 -3.49 -0.03 -7.00
N TYR A 109 -2.61 0.90 -7.36
CA TYR A 109 -2.98 2.28 -7.59
C TYR A 109 -2.21 2.86 -8.77
N LEU A 110 -2.80 3.85 -9.43
CA LEU A 110 -2.18 4.65 -10.48
C LEU A 110 -1.92 6.06 -9.96
N ASN A 111 -0.76 6.60 -10.28
CA ASN A 111 -0.49 8.03 -10.17
C ASN A 111 -0.92 8.71 -11.49
N PRO A 112 -1.95 9.57 -11.53
CA PRO A 112 -2.40 10.22 -12.77
C PRO A 112 -1.35 11.12 -13.43
N SER A 113 -0.26 11.44 -12.73
CA SER A 113 0.87 12.21 -13.28
C SER A 113 1.95 11.35 -13.94
N GLU A 114 1.83 10.01 -13.86
CA GLU A 114 2.73 9.03 -14.47
C GLU A 114 2.06 8.34 -15.67
N PRO A 115 2.83 7.63 -16.53
CA PRO A 115 2.25 6.80 -17.57
C PRO A 115 1.24 5.79 -17.02
N PHE A 116 0.18 5.51 -17.80
CA PHE A 116 -0.97 4.70 -17.35
C PHE A 116 -0.64 3.21 -17.14
N ASP A 117 0.54 2.78 -17.59
CA ASP A 117 1.11 1.45 -17.41
C ASP A 117 2.00 1.34 -16.17
N ILE A 118 2.17 2.42 -15.40
CA ILE A 118 2.91 2.38 -14.13
C ILE A 118 1.95 2.18 -12.95
N PHE A 119 2.08 1.03 -12.29
CA PHE A 119 1.25 0.63 -11.16
C PHE A 119 2.03 0.65 -9.86
N HIS A 120 1.46 1.27 -8.83
CA HIS A 120 1.99 1.24 -7.46
C HIS A 120 1.16 0.28 -6.61
N VAL A 121 1.78 -0.83 -6.20
CA VAL A 121 1.16 -1.82 -5.33
C VAL A 121 1.61 -1.60 -3.90
N ILE A 122 0.65 -1.37 -3.00
CA ILE A 122 0.91 -1.07 -1.60
C ILE A 122 0.71 -2.30 -0.73
N TYR A 123 1.67 -2.51 0.17
CA TYR A 123 1.63 -3.50 1.23
C TYR A 123 1.77 -2.82 2.59
N THR A 124 0.91 -3.17 3.55
CA THR A 124 0.84 -2.55 4.88
C THR A 124 1.09 -3.56 5.98
N SER A 125 1.62 -3.12 7.13
CA SER A 125 1.80 -3.97 8.31
C SER A 125 0.76 -3.67 9.38
N ASP A 126 0.00 -4.68 9.81
CA ASP A 126 -0.91 -4.54 10.94
C ASP A 126 -0.16 -4.35 12.27
N SER A 127 1.05 -4.91 12.38
CA SER A 127 1.93 -4.75 13.55
C SER A 127 2.71 -3.44 13.58
N ASN A 128 2.84 -2.76 12.43
CA ASN A 128 3.54 -1.49 12.32
C ASN A 128 2.78 -0.53 11.38
N PRO A 129 1.76 0.18 11.89
CA PRO A 129 0.80 0.94 11.06
C PRO A 129 1.41 2.07 10.21
N ASN A 130 2.56 2.62 10.63
CA ASN A 130 3.30 3.64 9.88
C ASN A 130 4.29 3.06 8.87
N SER A 131 4.40 1.72 8.80
CA SER A 131 5.26 1.05 7.85
C SER A 131 4.46 0.46 6.71
N LEU A 132 4.89 0.78 5.51
CA LEU A 132 4.39 0.20 4.28
C LEU A 132 5.53 0.07 3.28
N PHE A 133 5.35 -0.78 2.29
CA PHE A 133 6.19 -0.71 1.12
C PHE A 133 5.35 -0.65 -0.14
N ILE A 134 5.93 0.00 -1.14
CA ILE A 134 5.34 0.22 -2.45
C ILE A 134 6.19 -0.54 -3.45
N ILE A 135 5.57 -1.46 -4.20
CA ILE A 135 6.19 -2.07 -5.37
C ILE A 135 5.66 -1.35 -6.60
N THR A 136 6.55 -0.77 -7.39
CA THR A 136 6.20 -0.15 -8.66
C THR A 136 6.39 -1.15 -9.79
N TYR A 137 5.39 -1.30 -10.66
CA TYR A 137 5.39 -2.20 -11.81
C TYR A 137 5.15 -1.44 -13.13
N SER A 138 5.75 -1.87 -14.24
CA SER A 138 5.31 -1.49 -15.61
C SER A 138 4.25 -2.43 -16.19
N ASN A 139 4.07 -3.59 -15.58
CA ASN A 139 2.93 -4.47 -15.78
C ASN A 139 2.62 -5.16 -14.46
N ILE A 140 1.44 -4.91 -13.91
CA ILE A 140 1.10 -5.30 -12.54
C ILE A 140 1.27 -6.81 -12.29
N GLY A 141 2.13 -7.15 -11.33
CA GLY A 141 2.42 -8.54 -10.97
C GLY A 141 3.41 -9.25 -11.91
N GLU A 142 4.03 -8.54 -12.84
CA GLU A 142 5.06 -9.07 -13.76
C GLU A 142 6.38 -8.31 -13.57
N ASP A 143 6.49 -7.10 -14.11
CA ASP A 143 7.77 -6.39 -14.18
C ASP A 143 7.90 -5.39 -13.05
N ILE A 144 8.65 -5.75 -12.02
CA ILE A 144 8.98 -4.85 -10.90
C ILE A 144 10.03 -3.84 -11.36
N LEU A 145 9.71 -2.56 -11.27
CA LEU A 145 10.64 -1.46 -11.52
C LEU A 145 11.41 -1.07 -10.24
N SER A 146 10.70 -1.01 -9.12
CA SER A 146 11.30 -0.66 -7.83
C SER A 146 10.47 -1.17 -6.66
N VAL A 147 11.11 -1.25 -5.49
CA VAL A 147 10.43 -1.44 -4.21
C VAL A 147 10.94 -0.37 -3.24
N ALA A 148 10.03 0.41 -2.66
CA ALA A 148 10.35 1.41 -1.65
C ALA A 148 9.67 1.04 -0.33
N LEU A 149 10.47 0.75 0.70
CA LEU A 149 9.99 0.63 2.07
C LEU A 149 10.01 1.99 2.74
N PHE A 150 8.86 2.38 3.29
CA PHE A 150 8.69 3.52 4.16
C PHE A 150 8.45 3.04 5.60
N ASN A 151 9.15 3.64 6.56
CA ASN A 151 9.05 3.26 7.96
C ASN A 151 9.19 4.49 8.89
N ASP A 152 8.53 4.45 10.04
CA ASP A 152 8.72 5.45 11.11
C ASP A 152 9.97 5.18 11.94
N LYS A 153 10.54 3.97 11.82
CA LYS A 153 11.77 3.53 12.48
C LYS A 153 12.92 3.36 11.47
N PRO A 154 14.19 3.53 11.89
CA PRO A 154 15.37 3.28 11.08
C PRO A 154 15.67 1.77 10.95
N LEU A 155 14.65 0.96 10.64
CA LEU A 155 14.72 -0.49 10.52
C LEU A 155 14.14 -0.96 9.18
N ASN A 156 14.84 -1.84 8.47
CA ASN A 156 14.29 -2.51 7.28
C ASN A 156 13.99 -3.98 7.59
N PRO A 157 12.74 -4.33 7.99
CA PRO A 157 12.39 -5.71 8.30
C PRO A 157 12.42 -6.63 7.09
N LEU A 158 12.29 -6.11 5.85
CA LEU A 158 12.38 -6.91 4.64
C LEU A 158 13.84 -7.34 4.38
N LEU A 159 14.79 -6.45 4.66
CA LEU A 159 16.22 -6.74 4.58
C LEU A 159 16.64 -7.75 5.66
N GLU A 160 16.19 -7.57 6.91
CA GLU A 160 16.51 -8.48 8.02
C GLU A 160 15.99 -9.90 7.79
N GLN A 161 14.81 -10.02 7.18
CA GLN A 161 14.21 -11.30 6.79
C GLN A 161 14.80 -11.85 5.48
N ASN A 162 15.76 -11.17 4.85
CA ASN A 162 16.35 -11.55 3.55
C ASN A 162 15.27 -11.79 2.48
N ILE A 163 14.22 -10.95 2.48
CA ILE A 163 13.17 -10.98 1.46
C ILE A 163 13.77 -10.55 0.13
N ARG A 164 13.54 -11.36 -0.90
CA ARG A 164 14.00 -11.10 -2.26
C ARG A 164 12.81 -10.88 -3.19
N PHE A 165 12.93 -9.87 -4.03
CA PHE A 165 12.02 -9.63 -5.14
C PHE A 165 12.70 -10.15 -6.40
N ASN A 166 12.12 -11.16 -7.03
CA ASN A 166 12.64 -11.64 -8.31
C ASN A 166 12.23 -10.63 -9.37
N LEU A 167 13.21 -9.88 -9.89
CA LEU A 167 13.06 -9.17 -11.14
C LEU A 167 13.02 -10.20 -12.28
N MET A 168 12.28 -9.91 -13.34
CA MET A 168 12.04 -10.87 -14.41
C MET A 168 13.33 -11.46 -15.02
N LYS A 169 13.17 -12.66 -15.59
CA LYS A 169 14.10 -13.28 -16.54
C LYS A 169 13.89 -12.69 -17.94
#